data_AF-A0A0C3BPD9-F1
#
_entry.id   AF-A0A0C3BPD9-F1
#
_cell.length_a   1.000
_cell.length_b   1.000
_cell.length_c   1.000
_cell.angle_alpha   90.00
_cell.angle_beta   90.00
_cell.angle_gamma   90.00
#
_symmetry.space_group_name_H-M   'P 1'
#
loop_
_entity.id
_entity.type
_entity.pdbx_description
1 polymer ?
#
loop_
_entity_poly.entity_id
_entity_poly.type
_entity_poly.pdbx_seq_one_letter_code
_entity_poly.pdbx_strand_id
1 'polypeptide(L)'
;MANEMTFPMVVDAEMGMPLDLSRYECLWQDDADPLQLNPDPDNIPPVDPKDEFMLEGFMAQPSASRSGSQAISGSQPLQVSWLRRTEYVTAKDSSSKGQPLARGSRDDDDDADVDISREAQIRDVEATFPPSYRGINMANIKHPTKPGRKAIEVFDLLPDPETFATTSDIFRFPERPGERPLHQEDPRLDSALLRPVRLDDGENFIAYYLAREDKQAIELKEQRNVSLELNVATDAMRVPYDLIRDYETKPSGSEQTNDLVILFDHGDLPAHTDAVGSSREYSQRPKGVYYKAISRRHVLKRRRVDPNEPTDYHTKTDVINLAYRAMDETESAERDNDLEELMNPNYEPPEEEEEAAPMVTDTQETTALDVDDF
;
A
#
# COMPACT_ATOMS: atom_id res chain seq x y z
N MET A 1 37.79 -15.00 10.74
CA MET A 1 37.82 -16.39 10.24
C MET A 1 38.63 -17.33 11.13
N ALA A 2 39.96 -17.24 11.28
CA ALA A 2 40.70 -18.18 12.15
C ALA A 2 40.39 -18.03 13.67
N ASN A 3 40.11 -16.81 14.13
CA ASN A 3 39.72 -16.54 15.52
C ASN A 3 38.25 -16.87 15.85
N GLU A 4 37.45 -17.27 14.86
CA GLU A 4 36.01 -17.56 15.05
C GLU A 4 35.72 -19.07 15.05
N MET A 5 36.73 -19.92 14.82
CA MET A 5 36.59 -21.36 14.94
C MET A 5 36.71 -21.77 16.40
N THR A 6 35.69 -22.45 16.92
CA THR A 6 35.75 -23.07 18.25
C THR A 6 36.73 -24.23 18.23
N PHE A 7 37.73 -24.19 19.12
CA PHE A 7 38.68 -25.28 19.25
C PHE A 7 38.07 -26.42 20.08
N PRO A 8 38.19 -27.67 19.63
CA PRO A 8 37.79 -28.80 20.46
C PRO A 8 38.68 -28.85 21.70
N MET A 9 38.06 -28.82 22.88
CA MET A 9 38.76 -28.96 24.17
C MET A 9 39.03 -30.44 24.47
N VAL A 10 39.87 -31.06 23.63
CA VAL A 10 40.33 -32.45 23.81
C VAL A 10 41.76 -32.38 24.32
N VAL A 11 41.94 -32.65 25.63
CA VAL A 11 43.25 -32.58 26.29
C VAL A 11 44.02 -33.89 26.12
N ASP A 12 43.38 -35.02 26.43
CA ASP A 12 43.91 -36.37 26.28
C ASP A 12 42.77 -37.39 26.05
N ALA A 13 43.11 -38.68 26.00
CA ALA A 13 42.14 -39.76 25.82
C ALA A 13 41.16 -39.93 27.01
N GLU A 14 41.47 -39.37 28.18
CA GLU A 14 40.68 -39.47 29.41
C GLU A 14 40.03 -38.12 29.79
N MET A 15 39.96 -37.19 28.83
CA MET A 15 39.36 -35.85 28.97
C MET A 15 39.92 -35.04 30.15
N GLY A 16 41.19 -35.23 30.50
CA GLY A 16 41.87 -34.56 31.59
C GLY A 16 41.52 -35.10 32.99
N MET A 17 40.81 -36.23 33.09
CA MET A 17 40.49 -36.91 34.35
C MET A 17 41.10 -38.32 34.36
N PRO A 18 42.35 -38.47 34.84
CA PRO A 18 43.03 -39.75 34.75
C PRO A 18 42.40 -40.82 35.66
N LEU A 19 42.01 -41.96 35.08
CA LEU A 19 41.38 -43.07 35.82
C LEU A 19 42.43 -43.98 36.44
N ASP A 20 43.01 -43.55 37.54
CA ASP A 20 44.11 -44.24 38.23
C ASP A 20 43.67 -44.89 39.55
N LEU A 21 43.42 -46.20 39.51
CA LEU A 21 43.01 -47.00 40.67
C LEU A 21 44.15 -47.24 41.68
N SER A 22 45.41 -46.97 41.32
CA SER A 22 46.54 -47.16 42.24
C SER A 22 46.53 -46.19 43.42
N ARG A 23 45.73 -45.11 43.33
CA ARG A 23 45.61 -44.07 44.36
C ARG A 23 44.68 -44.44 45.52
N TYR A 24 43.92 -45.52 45.38
CA TYR A 24 42.93 -45.95 46.38
C TYR A 24 43.49 -47.12 47.19
N GLU A 25 43.93 -46.86 48.41
CA GLU A 25 44.53 -47.86 49.30
C GLU A 25 43.55 -49.00 49.64
N CYS A 26 42.25 -48.69 49.65
CA CYS A 26 41.16 -49.64 49.87
C CYS A 26 41.05 -50.78 48.86
N LEU A 27 41.73 -50.69 47.71
CA LEU A 27 41.79 -51.77 46.72
C LEU A 27 42.98 -52.72 46.93
N TRP A 28 43.97 -52.30 47.74
CA TRP A 28 45.26 -52.99 47.87
C TRP A 28 45.55 -53.47 49.30
N GLN A 29 44.83 -52.97 50.31
CA GLN A 29 44.98 -53.36 51.72
C GLN A 29 43.65 -53.84 52.29
N ASP A 30 43.67 -54.95 53.03
CA ASP A 30 42.46 -55.60 53.58
C ASP A 30 41.79 -54.80 54.72
N ASP A 31 42.53 -53.89 55.37
CA ASP A 31 42.06 -53.10 56.53
C ASP A 31 41.80 -51.62 56.19
N ALA A 32 41.80 -51.25 54.91
CA ALA A 32 41.65 -49.86 54.48
C ALA A 32 40.19 -49.43 54.34
N ASP A 33 39.94 -48.13 54.48
CA ASP A 33 38.60 -47.55 54.52
C ASP A 33 37.89 -47.66 53.16
N PRO A 34 36.81 -48.45 53.04
CA PRO A 34 36.08 -48.63 51.78
C PRO A 34 35.38 -47.35 51.30
N LEU A 35 35.23 -46.34 52.17
CA LEU A 35 34.58 -45.07 51.84
C LEU A 35 35.42 -44.16 50.94
N GLN A 36 36.71 -44.46 50.73
CA GLN A 36 37.59 -43.69 49.85
C GLN A 36 37.19 -43.78 48.38
N LEU A 37 36.68 -44.94 47.94
CA LEU A 37 36.24 -45.15 46.56
C LEU A 37 34.73 -44.96 46.41
N ASN A 38 33.96 -45.38 47.42
CA ASN A 38 32.51 -45.31 47.43
C ASN A 38 32.04 -44.46 48.62
N PRO A 39 31.76 -43.16 48.44
CA PRO A 39 31.29 -42.31 49.53
C PRO A 39 29.97 -42.82 50.11
N ASP A 40 29.78 -42.62 51.41
CA ASP A 40 28.58 -43.06 52.14
C ASP A 40 27.32 -42.33 51.61
N PRO A 41 26.32 -43.08 51.08
CA PRO A 41 25.10 -42.47 50.53
C PRO A 41 24.25 -41.77 51.60
N ASP A 42 24.37 -42.16 52.86
CA ASP A 42 23.57 -41.61 53.96
C ASP A 42 24.25 -40.40 54.62
N ASN A 43 25.51 -40.10 54.27
CA ASN A 43 26.32 -39.03 54.84
C ASN A 43 27.04 -38.21 53.75
N ILE A 44 26.25 -37.50 52.94
CA ILE A 44 26.75 -36.66 51.85
C ILE A 44 27.24 -35.31 52.43
N PRO A 45 28.48 -34.87 52.12
CA PRO A 45 28.97 -33.58 52.57
C PRO A 45 28.15 -32.42 51.97
N PRO A 46 28.02 -31.27 52.66
CA PRO A 46 27.35 -30.11 52.10
C PRO A 46 28.08 -29.61 50.85
N VAL A 47 27.31 -29.29 49.81
CA VAL A 47 27.82 -28.79 48.52
C VAL A 47 28.35 -27.36 48.70
N ASP A 48 29.52 -27.05 48.13
CA ASP A 48 30.04 -25.68 48.09
C ASP A 48 29.12 -24.81 47.22
N PRO A 49 28.72 -23.61 47.65
CA PRO A 49 27.89 -22.71 46.85
C PRO A 49 28.40 -22.44 45.43
N LYS A 50 29.71 -22.57 45.16
CA LYS A 50 30.28 -22.43 43.81
C LYS A 50 30.06 -23.64 42.91
N ASP A 51 29.91 -24.82 43.53
CA ASP A 51 29.72 -26.10 42.84
C ASP A 51 28.23 -26.48 42.71
N GLU A 52 27.35 -25.74 43.40
CA GLU A 52 25.89 -25.91 43.33
C GLU A 52 25.36 -25.88 41.89
N PHE A 53 25.87 -24.96 41.05
CA PHE A 53 25.44 -24.84 39.66
C PHE A 53 25.87 -26.05 38.78
N MET A 54 26.93 -26.78 39.16
CA MET A 54 27.43 -27.93 38.41
C MET A 54 26.57 -29.17 38.60
N LEU A 55 25.80 -29.22 39.70
CA LEU A 55 24.84 -30.28 40.02
C LEU A 55 23.49 -30.07 39.36
N GLU A 56 23.21 -28.85 38.87
CA GLU A 56 22.13 -28.57 37.94
C GLU A 56 22.47 -29.20 36.58
N GLY A 57 22.38 -30.53 36.50
CA GLY A 57 22.62 -31.25 35.26
C GLY A 57 21.78 -30.69 34.11
N PHE A 58 22.02 -31.21 32.90
CA PHE A 58 21.29 -30.96 31.64
C PHE A 58 19.75 -31.14 31.70
N MET A 59 19.19 -31.28 32.90
CA MET A 59 17.80 -31.21 33.32
C MET A 59 17.32 -29.79 33.64
N ALA A 60 18.06 -28.73 33.28
CA ALA A 60 17.47 -27.42 32.94
C ALA A 60 16.63 -27.47 31.64
N GLN A 61 15.94 -28.60 31.40
CA GLN A 61 14.58 -28.62 30.90
C GLN A 61 13.70 -28.05 32.02
N PRO A 62 12.92 -27.00 31.79
CA PRO A 62 12.15 -26.38 32.86
C PRO A 62 11.01 -27.31 33.30
N SER A 63 11.19 -27.97 34.46
CA SER A 63 10.09 -28.39 35.31
C SER A 63 10.29 -27.89 36.74
N ALA A 64 9.65 -26.77 37.06
CA ALA A 64 9.10 -26.48 38.39
C ALA A 64 7.58 -26.31 38.17
N SER A 65 6.77 -27.34 38.44
CA SER A 65 6.17 -27.76 39.72
C SER A 65 5.01 -26.87 40.20
N ARG A 66 3.89 -27.54 40.49
CA ARG A 66 2.72 -27.09 41.28
C ARG A 66 3.22 -26.69 42.69
N SER A 67 2.67 -25.77 43.50
CA SER A 67 1.42 -24.99 43.59
C SER A 67 1.74 -23.87 44.60
N GLY A 68 1.37 -22.59 44.48
CA GLY A 68 0.00 -22.10 44.37
C GLY A 68 -0.43 -21.68 42.97
N SER A 69 -1.11 -22.62 42.32
CA SER A 69 -2.22 -22.38 41.39
C SER A 69 -2.10 -21.22 40.40
N GLN A 70 -1.26 -21.38 39.38
CA GLN A 70 -1.72 -21.64 38.01
C GLN A 70 -0.50 -22.04 37.18
N ALA A 71 -0.54 -23.24 36.61
CA ALA A 71 0.52 -23.79 35.79
C ALA A 71 0.75 -22.92 34.56
N ILE A 72 1.93 -22.32 34.43
CA ILE A 72 2.44 -21.84 33.14
C ILE A 72 3.44 -22.89 32.67
N SER A 73 2.89 -23.89 31.99
CA SER A 73 3.63 -24.76 31.09
C SER A 73 4.31 -23.89 30.04
N GLY A 74 5.64 -23.83 30.10
CA GLY A 74 6.48 -23.05 29.19
C GLY A 74 7.55 -23.88 28.52
N SER A 75 7.32 -25.19 28.34
CA SER A 75 8.06 -25.96 27.33
C SER A 75 7.71 -25.37 25.97
N GLN A 76 8.50 -24.40 25.51
CA GLN A 76 8.48 -24.04 24.10
C GLN A 76 8.92 -25.31 23.35
N PRO A 77 8.05 -25.92 22.52
CA PRO A 77 8.47 -27.08 21.75
C PRO A 77 9.66 -26.67 20.91
N LEU A 78 10.72 -27.48 20.88
CA LEU A 78 11.83 -27.34 19.95
C LEU A 78 11.21 -27.06 18.57
N GLN A 79 11.32 -25.80 18.12
CA GLN A 79 10.68 -25.35 16.89
C GLN A 79 11.58 -25.80 15.75
N VAL A 80 11.54 -27.10 15.46
CA VAL A 80 12.29 -27.68 14.37
C VAL A 80 11.54 -27.36 13.08
N SER A 81 12.20 -26.69 12.14
CA SER A 81 11.59 -26.15 10.91
C SER A 81 10.91 -27.20 10.01
N TRP A 82 11.28 -28.48 10.17
CA TRP A 82 10.70 -29.61 9.44
C TRP A 82 9.56 -30.32 10.17
N LEU A 83 9.40 -30.13 11.47
CA LEU A 83 8.34 -30.79 12.24
C LEU A 83 7.14 -29.85 12.39
N ARG A 84 6.13 -30.04 11.53
CA ARG A 84 4.86 -29.30 11.63
C ARG A 84 3.97 -29.89 12.72
N ARG A 85 3.23 -29.03 13.42
CA ARG A 85 2.20 -29.43 14.37
C ARG A 85 1.08 -30.14 13.60
N THR A 86 0.54 -31.21 14.18
CA THR A 86 -0.61 -31.92 13.62
C THR A 86 -1.85 -31.03 13.73
N GLU A 87 -2.46 -30.69 12.59
CA GLU A 87 -3.76 -30.03 12.55
C GLU A 87 -4.86 -31.09 12.65
N TYR A 88 -5.82 -30.90 13.56
CA TYR A 88 -7.00 -31.74 13.65
C TYR A 88 -8.08 -31.15 12.75
N VAL A 89 -8.74 -31.99 11.96
CA VAL A 89 -9.84 -31.55 11.08
C VAL A 89 -10.97 -31.00 11.94
N THR A 90 -11.14 -29.68 11.97
CA THR A 90 -12.30 -29.04 12.59
C THR A 90 -13.32 -28.71 11.52
N ALA A 91 -14.62 -28.84 11.84
CA ALA A 91 -15.72 -28.63 10.89
C ALA A 91 -15.78 -27.21 10.28
N LYS A 92 -14.99 -26.25 10.78
CA LYS A 92 -14.86 -24.89 10.24
C LYS A 92 -13.72 -24.72 9.24
N ASP A 93 -12.73 -25.61 9.21
CA ASP A 93 -11.61 -25.49 8.27
C ASP A 93 -12.01 -25.94 6.86
N SER A 94 -13.01 -26.83 6.74
CA SER A 94 -13.55 -27.31 5.46
C SER A 94 -14.44 -26.30 4.72
N SER A 95 -14.77 -25.15 5.32
CA SER A 95 -15.59 -24.12 4.65
C SER A 95 -14.78 -22.98 4.02
N SER A 96 -13.44 -23.00 4.11
CA SER A 96 -12.62 -21.84 3.70
C SER A 96 -11.74 -22.05 2.45
N LYS A 97 -11.72 -23.25 1.85
CA LYS A 97 -10.94 -23.50 0.64
C LYS A 97 -11.63 -24.51 -0.28
N GLY A 98 -12.28 -23.99 -1.32
CA GLY A 98 -12.71 -24.80 -2.46
C GLY A 98 -14.19 -24.70 -2.85
N GLN A 99 -14.75 -23.49 -2.97
CA GLN A 99 -15.92 -23.26 -3.81
C GLN A 99 -15.72 -21.95 -4.58
N PRO A 100 -15.73 -21.97 -5.93
CA PRO A 100 -15.87 -20.76 -6.71
C PRO A 100 -17.29 -20.22 -6.50
N LEU A 101 -17.40 -19.00 -6.00
CA LEU A 101 -18.51 -18.07 -6.23
C LEU A 101 -19.89 -18.72 -6.45
N ALA A 102 -20.38 -19.50 -5.48
CA ALA A 102 -21.81 -19.67 -5.27
C ALA A 102 -22.17 -18.73 -4.12
N ARG A 103 -22.54 -17.50 -4.49
CA ARG A 103 -23.34 -16.63 -3.63
C ARG A 103 -24.65 -17.38 -3.34
N GLY A 104 -25.10 -17.36 -2.09
CA GLY A 104 -26.43 -17.82 -1.70
C GLY A 104 -26.42 -19.16 -0.98
N SER A 105 -26.11 -19.14 0.32
CA SER A 105 -26.66 -20.08 1.33
C SER A 105 -26.02 -19.82 2.70
N ARG A 106 -26.25 -18.61 3.22
CA ARG A 106 -26.42 -18.34 4.64
C ARG A 106 -27.25 -17.06 4.71
N ASP A 107 -28.41 -17.22 5.33
CA ASP A 107 -29.43 -16.22 5.62
C ASP A 107 -30.45 -15.98 4.49
N ASP A 108 -31.49 -16.83 4.48
CA ASP A 108 -32.82 -16.55 3.90
C ASP A 108 -33.55 -15.39 4.65
N ASP A 109 -32.80 -14.50 5.31
CA ASP A 109 -33.29 -13.29 6.00
C ASP A 109 -32.91 -11.99 5.25
N ASP A 110 -32.13 -12.08 4.15
CA ASP A 110 -31.65 -10.93 3.35
C ASP A 110 -32.53 -10.57 2.14
N ASP A 111 -33.68 -11.23 1.95
CA ASP A 111 -34.77 -10.73 1.08
C ASP A 111 -35.80 -9.95 1.92
N ALA A 112 -35.33 -9.21 2.93
CA ALA A 112 -36.14 -8.15 3.50
C ALA A 112 -36.42 -7.13 2.37
N ASP A 113 -37.69 -6.80 2.15
CA ASP A 113 -38.12 -5.78 1.19
C ASP A 113 -37.41 -4.46 1.56
N VAL A 114 -36.30 -4.17 0.88
CA VAL A 114 -35.46 -3.00 1.17
C VAL A 114 -36.25 -1.78 0.76
N ASP A 115 -36.63 -0.97 1.73
CA ASP A 115 -37.33 0.28 1.48
C ASP A 115 -36.43 1.23 0.67
N ILE A 116 -36.69 1.32 -0.63
CA ILE A 116 -35.99 2.20 -1.57
C ILE A 116 -36.55 3.63 -1.58
N SER A 117 -37.45 3.98 -0.65
CA SER A 117 -37.97 5.34 -0.54
C SER A 117 -36.85 6.35 -0.23
N ARG A 118 -37.01 7.59 -0.68
CA ARG A 118 -36.05 8.67 -0.46
C ARG A 118 -35.78 8.89 1.04
N GLU A 119 -36.80 8.77 1.88
CA GLU A 119 -36.65 8.96 3.33
C GLU A 119 -35.82 7.84 3.97
N ALA A 120 -36.03 6.58 3.55
CA ALA A 120 -35.22 5.45 4.00
C ALA A 120 -33.76 5.59 3.55
N GLN A 121 -33.53 5.99 2.30
CA GLN A 121 -32.19 6.27 1.79
C GLN A 121 -31.48 7.37 2.59
N ILE A 122 -32.16 8.50 2.87
CA ILE A 122 -31.58 9.58 3.69
C ILE A 122 -31.22 9.06 5.07
N ARG A 123 -32.12 8.31 5.73
CA ARG A 123 -31.87 7.73 7.06
C ARG A 123 -30.68 6.78 7.06
N ASP A 124 -30.55 5.92 6.03
CA ASP A 124 -29.45 4.98 5.92
C ASP A 124 -28.12 5.69 5.64
N VAL A 125 -28.12 6.70 4.76
CA VAL A 125 -26.95 7.56 4.52
C VAL A 125 -26.55 8.26 5.82
N GLU A 126 -27.47 8.92 6.53
CA GLU A 126 -27.19 9.57 7.81
C GLU A 126 -26.68 8.59 8.88
N ALA A 127 -27.13 7.33 8.86
CA ALA A 127 -26.61 6.29 9.75
C ALA A 127 -25.15 5.88 9.44
N THR A 128 -24.71 6.01 8.18
CA THR A 128 -23.31 5.77 7.80
C THR A 128 -22.36 6.88 8.23
N PHE A 129 -22.86 8.10 8.43
CA PHE A 129 -22.11 9.23 8.95
C PHE A 129 -22.34 9.36 10.47
N PRO A 130 -21.54 8.68 11.32
CA PRO A 130 -21.65 8.89 12.75
C PRO A 130 -21.41 10.37 13.04
N PRO A 131 -22.11 10.96 14.03
CA PRO A 131 -21.93 12.37 14.39
C PRO A 131 -20.44 12.68 14.64
N SER A 132 -19.81 13.35 13.67
CA SER A 132 -18.36 13.57 13.57
C SER A 132 -17.78 14.31 14.78
N TYR A 133 -18.64 15.00 15.53
CA TYR A 133 -18.29 15.79 16.71
C TYR A 133 -17.97 14.96 17.98
N ARG A 134 -18.21 13.64 18.01
CA ARG A 134 -17.96 12.82 19.22
C ARG A 134 -16.67 12.02 19.23
N GLY A 135 -15.96 11.92 18.09
CA GLY A 135 -14.78 11.06 17.95
C GLY A 135 -15.13 9.57 18.14
N ILE A 136 -14.56 8.70 17.31
CA ILE A 136 -14.84 7.27 17.42
C ILE A 136 -14.08 6.71 18.63
N ASN A 137 -14.80 6.17 19.62
CA ASN A 137 -14.15 5.57 20.79
C ASN A 137 -13.50 4.22 20.43
N MET A 138 -12.18 4.23 20.33
CA MET A 138 -11.34 3.08 19.95
C MET A 138 -11.54 1.84 20.82
N ALA A 139 -11.95 2.00 22.08
CA ALA A 139 -12.18 0.89 23.01
C ALA A 139 -13.41 0.03 22.65
N ASN A 140 -14.37 0.62 21.92
CA ASN A 140 -15.61 -0.06 21.55
C ASN A 140 -15.54 -0.74 20.18
N ILE A 141 -14.51 -0.44 19.38
CA ILE A 141 -14.34 -1.03 18.05
C ILE A 141 -13.88 -2.48 18.20
N LYS A 142 -14.71 -3.42 17.70
CA LYS A 142 -14.39 -4.85 17.64
C LYS A 142 -14.27 -5.27 16.18
N HIS A 143 -13.25 -6.06 15.86
CA HIS A 143 -13.11 -6.60 14.51
C HIS A 143 -14.23 -7.61 14.22
N PRO A 144 -14.92 -7.51 13.07
CA PRO A 144 -16.14 -8.27 12.75
C PRO A 144 -15.93 -9.79 12.85
N THR A 145 -14.84 -10.31 12.30
CA THR A 145 -14.53 -11.76 12.33
C THR A 145 -13.73 -12.22 13.56
N LYS A 146 -13.04 -11.30 14.27
CA LYS A 146 -12.02 -11.64 15.28
C LYS A 146 -12.06 -10.63 16.45
N PRO A 147 -13.05 -10.74 17.36
CA PRO A 147 -13.32 -9.71 18.36
C PRO A 147 -12.20 -9.47 19.39
N GLY A 148 -11.18 -10.34 19.47
CA GLY A 148 -10.00 -10.14 20.31
C GLY A 148 -8.98 -9.13 19.76
N ARG A 149 -9.19 -8.56 18.57
CA ARG A 149 -8.33 -7.52 17.99
C ARG A 149 -8.80 -6.14 18.46
N LYS A 150 -7.85 -5.27 18.77
CA LYS A 150 -8.08 -3.87 19.18
C LYS A 150 -7.63 -2.93 18.07
N ALA A 151 -8.35 -1.84 17.86
CA ALA A 151 -7.94 -0.77 16.95
C ALA A 151 -6.74 -0.01 17.56
N ILE A 152 -5.74 0.27 16.72
CA ILE A 152 -4.52 0.99 17.14
C ILE A 152 -4.66 2.48 16.83
N GLU A 153 -5.18 2.81 15.64
CA GLU A 153 -5.40 4.18 15.20
C GLU A 153 -6.69 4.26 14.38
N VAL A 154 -7.28 5.45 14.37
CA VAL A 154 -8.44 5.81 13.54
C VAL A 154 -8.00 6.99 12.69
N PHE A 155 -8.35 6.94 11.40
CA PHE A 155 -8.14 8.03 10.46
C PHE A 155 -9.48 8.35 9.81
N ASP A 156 -9.79 9.63 9.71
CA ASP A 156 -10.98 10.11 9.03
C ASP A 156 -10.72 10.10 7.53
N LEU A 157 -11.65 9.55 6.75
CA LEU A 157 -11.56 9.53 5.30
C LEU A 157 -12.13 10.84 4.74
N LEU A 158 -11.24 11.71 4.25
CA LEU A 158 -11.57 13.05 3.77
C LEU A 158 -11.15 13.20 2.30
N PRO A 159 -11.89 13.95 1.47
CA PRO A 159 -11.39 14.29 0.15
C PRO A 159 -10.20 15.23 0.26
N ASP A 160 -9.26 15.13 -0.69
CA ASP A 160 -8.05 15.97 -0.70
C ASP A 160 -8.31 17.35 -1.35
N PRO A 161 -8.41 18.46 -0.59
CA PRO A 161 -8.72 19.77 -1.15
C PRO A 161 -7.63 20.30 -2.07
N GLU A 162 -6.37 19.94 -1.87
CA GLU A 162 -5.26 20.51 -2.65
C GLU A 162 -5.27 19.98 -4.09
N THR A 163 -5.58 18.69 -4.22
CA THR A 163 -5.51 17.99 -5.50
C THR A 163 -6.88 17.77 -6.14
N PHE A 164 -7.98 18.13 -5.48
CA PHE A 164 -9.35 17.89 -5.96
C PHE A 164 -9.60 18.49 -7.36
N ALA A 165 -9.30 19.79 -7.53
CA ALA A 165 -9.49 20.51 -8.79
C ALA A 165 -8.53 20.10 -9.92
N THR A 166 -7.64 19.12 -9.69
CA THR A 166 -6.71 18.65 -10.72
C THR A 166 -7.11 17.25 -11.15
N THR A 167 -7.31 17.00 -12.44
CA THR A 167 -7.55 15.64 -12.92
C THR A 167 -6.29 14.78 -12.79
N SER A 168 -6.42 13.49 -12.51
CA SER A 168 -5.26 12.60 -12.36
C SER A 168 -5.50 11.26 -13.02
N ASP A 169 -4.57 10.90 -13.90
CA ASP A 169 -4.55 9.66 -14.64
C ASP A 169 -3.36 8.80 -14.20
N ILE A 170 -3.56 7.48 -14.18
CA ILE A 170 -2.49 6.51 -13.90
C ILE A 170 -2.02 5.89 -15.19
N PHE A 171 -0.75 6.14 -15.52
CA PHE A 171 -0.05 5.50 -16.63
C PHE A 171 0.88 4.40 -16.11
N ARG A 172 0.60 3.15 -16.50
CA ARG A 172 1.44 2.01 -16.16
C ARG A 172 2.36 1.67 -17.33
N PHE A 173 3.67 1.72 -17.07
CA PHE A 173 4.70 1.28 -17.99
C PHE A 173 5.08 -0.19 -17.71
N PRO A 174 5.04 -1.10 -18.70
CA PRO A 174 5.48 -2.48 -18.55
C PRO A 174 7.00 -2.60 -18.43
N GLU A 175 7.73 -1.65 -18.99
CA GLU A 175 9.20 -1.53 -18.93
C GLU A 175 9.55 -0.16 -18.35
N ARG A 176 10.74 -0.02 -17.75
CA ARG A 176 11.18 1.26 -17.19
C ARG A 176 11.23 2.33 -18.30
N PRO A 177 10.57 3.49 -18.13
CA PRO A 177 10.52 4.53 -19.15
C PRO A 177 11.80 5.38 -19.25
N GLY A 178 12.76 5.18 -18.36
CA GLY A 178 14.09 5.79 -18.44
C GLY A 178 15.00 5.11 -19.45
N GLU A 179 16.07 5.79 -19.86
CA GLU A 179 17.14 5.23 -20.69
C GLU A 179 18.28 4.63 -19.85
N ARG A 180 18.28 4.89 -18.54
CA ARG A 180 19.33 4.48 -17.62
C ARG A 180 19.20 3.02 -17.18
N PRO A 181 20.31 2.37 -16.79
CA PRO A 181 20.29 1.05 -16.19
C PRO A 181 19.38 1.00 -14.95
N LEU A 182 18.80 -0.17 -14.69
CA LEU A 182 17.83 -0.38 -13.59
C LEU A 182 18.35 0.04 -12.20
N HIS A 183 19.66 -0.04 -11.97
CA HIS A 183 20.28 0.27 -10.67
C HIS A 183 20.54 1.76 -10.43
N GLN A 184 20.41 2.60 -11.45
CA GLN A 184 20.64 4.03 -11.34
C GLN A 184 19.30 4.76 -11.32
N GLU A 185 19.12 5.68 -10.37
CA GLU A 185 17.96 6.57 -10.35
C GLU A 185 18.03 7.58 -11.51
N ASP A 186 16.86 7.90 -12.08
CA ASP A 186 16.76 8.85 -13.18
C ASP A 186 15.82 9.99 -12.76
N PRO A 187 16.37 11.14 -12.32
CA PRO A 187 15.56 12.25 -11.81
C PRO A 187 14.65 12.87 -12.88
N ARG A 188 14.93 12.61 -14.16
CA ARG A 188 14.13 13.10 -15.30
C ARG A 188 12.75 12.44 -15.36
N LEU A 189 12.54 11.30 -14.70
CA LEU A 189 11.26 10.59 -14.70
C LEU A 189 10.17 11.34 -13.93
N ASP A 190 10.53 12.11 -12.90
CA ASP A 190 9.59 12.86 -12.07
C ASP A 190 8.94 14.03 -12.82
N SER A 191 9.63 14.56 -13.83
CA SER A 191 9.19 15.70 -14.65
C SER A 191 8.93 15.31 -16.11
N ALA A 192 8.70 14.03 -16.39
CA ALA A 192 8.48 13.55 -17.76
C ALA A 192 7.17 14.07 -18.36
N LEU A 193 7.16 14.29 -19.68
CA LEU A 193 5.97 14.76 -20.40
C LEU A 193 5.33 13.64 -21.22
N LEU A 194 4.01 13.56 -21.10
CA LEU A 194 3.15 12.67 -21.89
C LEU A 194 2.28 13.55 -22.78
N ARG A 195 2.52 13.51 -24.09
CA ARG A 195 1.70 14.24 -25.06
C ARG A 195 0.78 13.25 -25.78
N PRO A 196 -0.55 13.34 -25.61
CA PRO A 196 -1.47 12.59 -26.47
C PRO A 196 -1.41 13.15 -27.90
N VAL A 197 -1.27 12.26 -28.86
CA VAL A 197 -1.24 12.54 -30.29
C VAL A 197 -2.35 11.72 -30.95
N ARG A 198 -3.20 12.41 -31.73
CA ARG A 198 -4.24 11.79 -32.56
C ARG A 198 -3.84 11.98 -34.01
N LEU A 199 -3.81 10.89 -34.77
CA LEU A 199 -3.59 10.93 -36.22
C LEU A 199 -4.92 11.04 -36.95
N ASP A 200 -4.87 11.55 -38.17
CA ASP A 200 -6.04 11.68 -39.05
C ASP A 200 -6.65 10.31 -39.39
N ASP A 201 -5.82 9.25 -39.37
CA ASP A 201 -6.23 7.85 -39.54
C ASP A 201 -6.98 7.27 -38.31
N GLY A 202 -7.21 8.07 -37.26
CA GLY A 202 -7.91 7.67 -36.05
C GLY A 202 -7.05 6.92 -35.03
N GLU A 203 -5.76 6.72 -35.32
CA GLU A 203 -4.82 6.13 -34.38
C GLU A 203 -4.43 7.14 -33.28
N ASN A 204 -4.48 6.68 -32.03
CA ASN A 204 -4.10 7.48 -30.86
C ASN A 204 -2.86 6.88 -30.19
N PHE A 205 -1.84 7.69 -29.97
CA PHE A 205 -0.67 7.30 -29.21
C PHE A 205 -0.20 8.42 -28.29
N ILE A 206 0.68 8.10 -27.36
CA ILE A 206 1.30 9.06 -26.45
C ILE A 206 2.79 9.16 -26.78
N ALA A 207 3.22 10.35 -27.15
CA ALA A 207 4.63 10.68 -27.29
C ALA A 207 5.22 11.01 -25.90
N TYR A 208 6.33 10.35 -25.57
CA TYR A 208 6.99 10.47 -24.27
C TYR A 208 8.30 11.24 -24.38
N TYR A 209 8.42 12.29 -23.57
CA TYR A 209 9.57 13.18 -23.57
C TYR A 209 10.24 13.23 -22.20
N LEU A 210 11.56 13.33 -22.21
CA LEU A 210 12.39 13.55 -21.02
C LEU A 210 13.19 14.83 -21.18
N ALA A 211 13.48 15.49 -20.05
CA ALA A 211 14.39 16.62 -20.04
C ALA A 211 15.77 16.20 -20.54
N ARG A 212 16.43 17.06 -21.31
CA ARG A 212 17.75 16.75 -21.87
C ARG A 212 18.82 16.55 -20.79
N GLU A 213 18.74 17.33 -19.71
CA GLU A 213 19.72 17.32 -18.63
C GLU A 213 19.07 17.09 -17.26
N ASP A 214 19.79 16.38 -16.38
CA ASP A 214 19.32 16.07 -15.01
C ASP A 214 19.16 17.30 -14.14
N LYS A 215 20.12 18.23 -14.24
CA LYS A 215 20.10 19.47 -13.45
C LYS A 215 18.84 20.27 -13.75
N GLN A 216 18.50 20.37 -15.03
CA GLN A 216 17.30 21.06 -15.49
C GLN A 216 16.03 20.36 -15.00
N ALA A 217 15.99 19.03 -14.96
CA ALA A 217 14.85 18.29 -14.42
C ALA A 217 14.65 18.54 -12.92
N ILE A 218 15.74 18.57 -12.14
CA ILE A 218 15.70 18.84 -10.69
C ILE A 218 15.28 20.28 -10.42
N GLU A 219 15.91 21.25 -11.09
CA GLU A 219 15.57 22.67 -10.97
C GLU A 219 14.12 22.93 -11.36
N LEU A 220 13.63 22.31 -12.45
CA LEU A 220 12.24 22.43 -12.88
C LEU A 220 11.28 21.84 -11.85
N LYS A 221 11.63 20.72 -11.21
CA LYS A 221 10.82 20.11 -10.13
C LYS A 221 10.74 21.02 -8.91
N GLU A 222 11.86 21.62 -8.51
CA GLU A 222 11.91 22.57 -7.40
C GLU A 222 11.10 23.85 -7.72
N GLN A 223 11.29 24.40 -8.92
CA GLN A 223 10.53 25.55 -9.41
C GLN A 223 9.05 25.25 -9.51
N ARG A 224 8.65 24.06 -9.96
CA ARG A 224 7.25 23.64 -10.00
C ARG A 224 6.63 23.71 -8.61
N ASN A 225 7.29 23.17 -7.60
CA ASN A 225 6.76 23.18 -6.23
C ASN A 225 6.57 24.62 -5.74
N VAL A 226 7.56 25.49 -5.95
CA VAL A 226 7.49 26.91 -5.56
C VAL A 226 6.42 27.67 -6.37
N SER A 227 6.32 27.42 -7.68
CA SER A 227 5.36 28.07 -8.57
C SER A 227 3.93 27.63 -8.28
N LEU A 228 3.71 26.38 -7.91
CA LEU A 228 2.40 25.88 -7.47
C LEU A 228 2.00 26.51 -6.11
N GLU A 229 2.95 26.64 -5.18
CA GLU A 229 2.69 27.23 -3.87
C GLU A 229 2.38 28.73 -3.93
N LEU A 230 3.09 29.49 -4.77
CA LEU A 230 2.99 30.95 -4.78
C LEU A 230 2.16 31.51 -5.94
N ASN A 231 1.77 30.68 -6.92
CA ASN A 231 1.19 31.10 -8.21
C ASN A 231 1.90 32.32 -8.82
N VAL A 232 3.23 32.34 -8.71
CA VAL A 232 4.06 33.40 -9.28
C VAL A 232 4.58 32.91 -10.61
N ALA A 233 4.41 33.72 -11.65
CA ALA A 233 5.08 33.54 -12.92
C ALA A 233 6.58 33.66 -12.66
N THR A 234 7.25 32.51 -12.60
CA THR A 234 8.71 32.51 -12.55
C THR A 234 9.15 32.78 -13.98
N ASP A 235 9.71 33.96 -14.25
CA ASP A 235 10.14 34.40 -15.60
C ASP A 235 11.34 33.59 -16.14
N ALA A 236 11.53 32.35 -15.70
CA ALA A 236 12.80 31.66 -15.68
C ALA A 236 12.74 30.28 -16.34
N MET A 237 13.60 30.14 -17.35
CA MET A 237 14.15 28.89 -17.88
C MET A 237 13.17 27.99 -18.65
N ARG A 238 13.23 28.12 -19.99
CA ARG A 238 12.69 27.11 -20.90
C ARG A 238 13.58 25.87 -20.83
N VAL A 239 13.02 24.75 -20.38
CA VAL A 239 13.73 23.47 -20.34
C VAL A 239 13.44 22.71 -21.64
N PRO A 240 14.46 22.34 -22.43
CA PRO A 240 14.29 21.49 -23.60
C PRO A 240 14.06 20.03 -23.19
N TYR A 241 13.01 19.46 -23.78
CA TYR A 241 12.61 18.07 -23.67
C TYR A 241 12.80 17.38 -25.00
N ASP A 242 13.47 16.24 -24.99
CA ASP A 242 13.71 15.43 -26.18
C ASP A 242 12.70 14.26 -26.24
N LEU A 243 12.21 13.96 -27.44
CA LEU A 243 11.37 12.80 -27.70
C LEU A 243 12.18 11.53 -27.49
N ILE A 244 11.73 10.68 -26.58
CA ILE A 244 12.38 9.41 -26.29
C ILE A 244 11.72 8.29 -27.07
N ARG A 245 10.38 8.20 -27.02
CA ARG A 245 9.62 7.12 -27.66
C ARG A 245 8.12 7.38 -27.69
N ASP A 246 7.44 6.65 -28.57
CA ASP A 246 5.99 6.64 -28.67
C ASP A 246 5.39 5.38 -28.03
N TYR A 247 4.26 5.57 -27.36
CA TYR A 247 3.49 4.52 -26.71
C TYR A 247 2.07 4.42 -27.26
N GLU A 248 1.63 3.23 -27.60
CA GLU A 248 0.23 2.90 -27.84
C GLU A 248 -0.50 2.79 -26.49
N THR A 249 -1.63 3.46 -26.35
CA THR A 249 -2.46 3.38 -25.15
C THR A 249 -3.43 2.22 -25.25
N LYS A 250 -3.41 1.31 -24.27
CA LYS A 250 -4.50 0.34 -24.10
C LYS A 250 -5.28 0.74 -22.85
N PRO A 251 -6.58 1.08 -22.97
CA PRO A 251 -7.40 1.29 -21.78
C PRO A 251 -7.34 0.01 -20.95
N SER A 252 -6.92 0.13 -19.71
CA SER A 252 -6.72 -1.02 -18.83
C SER A 252 -7.82 -1.06 -17.79
N GLY A 253 -8.98 -1.61 -18.15
CA GLY A 253 -10.12 -1.75 -17.25
C GLY A 253 -11.45 -1.60 -17.98
N SER A 254 -12.52 -1.98 -17.29
CA SER A 254 -13.87 -1.47 -17.59
C SER A 254 -13.86 0.05 -17.42
N GLU A 255 -14.62 0.75 -18.26
CA GLU A 255 -14.71 2.22 -18.32
C GLU A 255 -15.11 2.90 -16.99
N GLN A 256 -15.56 2.12 -16.01
CA GLN A 256 -15.91 2.54 -14.66
C GLN A 256 -15.07 1.78 -13.63
N THR A 257 -13.82 2.19 -13.42
CA THR A 257 -13.09 1.81 -12.21
C THR A 257 -13.09 3.01 -11.28
N ASN A 258 -13.89 2.94 -10.20
CA ASN A 258 -13.83 3.87 -9.07
C ASN A 258 -12.52 3.66 -8.29
N ASP A 259 -11.40 3.88 -8.97
CA ASP A 259 -10.07 3.79 -8.39
C ASP A 259 -9.80 5.06 -7.58
N LEU A 260 -9.40 4.88 -6.32
CA LEU A 260 -9.07 5.97 -5.41
C LEU A 260 -7.56 5.93 -5.12
N VAL A 261 -6.89 7.07 -5.24
CA VAL A 261 -5.60 7.29 -4.58
C VAL A 261 -5.89 7.69 -3.14
N ILE A 262 -5.17 7.07 -2.21
CA ILE A 262 -5.34 7.29 -0.77
C ILE A 262 -3.98 7.67 -0.18
N LEU A 263 -3.93 8.81 0.49
CA LEU A 263 -2.78 9.33 1.22
C LEU A 263 -3.06 9.25 2.73
N PHE A 264 -2.18 8.61 3.48
CA PHE A 264 -2.25 8.60 4.94
C PHE A 264 -1.43 9.77 5.47
N ASP A 265 -2.09 10.71 6.15
CA ASP A 265 -1.44 11.84 6.82
C ASP A 265 -1.66 11.75 8.33
N HIS A 266 -0.56 11.86 9.07
CA HIS A 266 -0.55 11.89 10.53
C HIS A 266 -0.74 13.30 11.11
N GLY A 267 -0.88 14.31 10.24
CA GLY A 267 -0.92 15.74 10.59
C GLY A 267 0.45 16.42 10.55
N ASP A 268 1.43 15.77 9.92
CA ASP A 268 2.81 16.26 9.82
C ASP A 268 3.03 17.10 8.56
N LEU A 269 2.13 16.99 7.58
CA LEU A 269 2.22 17.75 6.35
C LEU A 269 1.76 19.20 6.61
N PRO A 270 2.52 20.21 6.12
CA PRO A 270 2.04 21.57 6.12
C PRO A 270 0.75 21.61 5.28
N ALA A 271 -0.28 22.31 5.75
CA ALA A 271 -1.37 22.65 4.85
C ALA A 271 -0.79 23.64 3.84
N HIS A 272 -0.82 23.32 2.54
CA HIS A 272 -0.38 24.30 1.56
C HIS A 272 -1.32 25.50 1.60
N THR A 273 -0.75 26.69 1.74
CA THR A 273 -1.50 27.93 1.62
C THR A 273 -1.98 28.06 0.18
N ASP A 274 -3.30 28.12 -0.01
CA ASP A 274 -3.87 28.41 -1.32
C ASP A 274 -3.25 29.70 -1.90
N ALA A 275 -3.00 29.68 -3.21
CA ALA A 275 -2.40 30.74 -4.03
C ALA A 275 -3.15 32.10 -4.02
N VAL A 276 -4.19 32.25 -3.20
CA VAL A 276 -5.09 33.42 -3.17
C VAL A 276 -4.96 34.18 -1.85
N GLY A 277 -3.78 34.24 -1.22
CA GLY A 277 -3.50 35.17 -0.11
C GLY A 277 -4.50 35.13 1.08
N SER A 278 -5.37 34.13 1.13
CA SER A 278 -6.34 33.95 2.17
C SER A 278 -5.64 33.08 3.19
N SER A 279 -5.21 33.73 4.26
CA SER A 279 -4.66 33.09 5.44
C SER A 279 -5.72 32.17 6.05
N ARG A 280 -5.90 30.97 5.50
CA ARG A 280 -6.54 29.88 6.23
C ARG A 280 -5.53 29.47 7.29
N GLU A 281 -5.85 29.81 8.54
CA GLU A 281 -5.01 29.64 9.75
C GLU A 281 -4.69 28.17 10.12
N TYR A 282 -4.86 27.21 9.21
CA TYR A 282 -4.42 25.84 9.46
C TYR A 282 -2.94 25.74 9.11
N SER A 283 -2.07 25.95 10.10
CA SER A 283 -0.63 25.75 9.94
C SER A 283 -0.24 24.31 9.53
N GLN A 284 -1.16 23.35 9.70
CA GLN A 284 -0.99 21.92 9.43
C GLN A 284 -2.32 21.28 9.02
N ARG A 285 -2.24 20.31 8.10
CA ARG A 285 -3.38 19.51 7.65
C ARG A 285 -3.87 18.61 8.80
N PRO A 286 -5.20 18.43 9.00
CA PRO A 286 -5.67 17.57 10.09
C PRO A 286 -5.27 16.10 9.84
N LYS A 287 -5.03 15.34 10.91
CA LYS A 287 -4.76 13.90 10.80
C LYS A 287 -5.92 13.23 10.09
N GLY A 288 -5.65 12.55 8.99
CA GLY A 288 -6.68 11.98 8.15
C GLY A 288 -6.12 11.13 7.03
N VAL A 289 -7.02 10.37 6.42
CA VAL A 289 -6.77 9.66 5.19
C VAL A 289 -7.43 10.47 4.09
N TYR A 290 -6.61 10.93 3.16
CA TYR A 290 -7.06 11.79 2.08
C TYR A 290 -7.22 11.01 0.80
N TYR A 291 -8.38 11.12 0.16
CA TYR A 291 -8.66 10.41 -1.08
C TYR A 291 -8.84 11.35 -2.26
N LYS A 292 -8.49 10.81 -3.43
CA LYS A 292 -8.73 11.41 -4.72
C LYS A 292 -9.13 10.35 -5.73
N ALA A 293 -10.20 10.61 -6.48
CA ALA A 293 -10.61 9.74 -7.57
C ALA A 293 -9.63 9.85 -8.74
N ILE A 294 -9.30 8.70 -9.33
CA ILE A 294 -8.51 8.62 -10.56
C ILE A 294 -9.49 8.63 -11.73
N SER A 295 -9.25 9.51 -12.69
CA SER A 295 -10.13 9.63 -13.86
C SER A 295 -9.94 8.43 -14.79
N ARG A 296 -8.68 8.10 -15.14
CA ARG A 296 -8.40 6.99 -16.07
C ARG A 296 -7.15 6.20 -15.69
N ARG A 297 -7.16 4.92 -16.06
CA ARG A 297 -5.99 4.03 -15.98
C ARG A 297 -5.60 3.53 -17.36
N HIS A 298 -4.38 3.84 -17.77
CA HIS A 298 -3.82 3.46 -19.06
C HIS A 298 -2.61 2.55 -18.88
N VAL A 299 -2.54 1.47 -19.65
CA VAL A 299 -1.31 0.69 -19.82
C VAL A 299 -0.65 1.11 -21.13
N LEU A 300 0.57 1.60 -21.04
CA LEU A 300 1.34 2.09 -22.18
C LEU A 300 2.18 0.96 -22.77
N LYS A 301 1.96 0.63 -24.04
CA LYS A 301 2.80 -0.33 -24.76
C LYS A 301 3.68 0.41 -25.74
N ARG A 302 4.95 0.03 -25.83
CA ARG A 302 5.88 0.64 -26.79
C ARG A 302 5.34 0.43 -28.21
N ARG A 303 5.14 1.53 -28.94
CA ARG A 303 4.74 1.48 -30.35
C ARG A 303 5.91 0.93 -31.17
N ARG A 304 5.62 0.06 -32.14
CA ARG A 304 6.62 -0.38 -33.11
C ARG A 304 6.72 0.68 -34.18
N VAL A 305 7.94 1.12 -34.47
CA VAL A 305 8.19 2.05 -35.58
C VAL A 305 8.11 1.23 -36.85
N ASP A 306 7.08 1.45 -37.65
CA ASP A 306 6.95 0.81 -38.94
C ASP A 306 7.82 1.56 -39.96
N PRO A 307 8.83 0.91 -40.57
CA PRO A 307 9.78 1.58 -41.47
C PRO A 307 9.16 2.08 -42.78
N ASN A 308 7.93 1.64 -43.09
CA ASN A 308 7.19 2.02 -44.29
C ASN A 308 6.11 3.07 -44.01
N GLU A 309 5.92 3.48 -42.76
CA GLU A 309 4.95 4.51 -42.42
C GLU A 309 5.47 5.86 -42.93
N PRO A 310 4.72 6.57 -43.79
CA PRO A 310 5.11 7.90 -44.22
C PRO A 310 5.23 8.76 -42.96
N THR A 311 6.44 9.21 -42.65
CA THR A 311 6.66 10.06 -41.48
C THR A 311 5.96 11.38 -41.72
N ASP A 312 4.75 11.55 -41.17
CA ASP A 312 4.06 12.82 -41.23
C ASP A 312 4.83 13.83 -40.38
N TYR A 313 5.65 14.63 -41.08
CA TYR A 313 6.52 15.66 -40.51
C TYR A 313 5.74 16.74 -39.73
N HIS A 314 4.43 16.85 -39.95
CA HIS A 314 3.59 17.82 -39.26
C HIS A 314 3.24 17.40 -37.83
N THR A 315 3.20 16.10 -37.55
CA THR A 315 2.69 15.57 -36.27
C THR A 315 3.84 15.22 -35.32
N LYS A 316 5.00 14.86 -35.87
CA LYS A 316 6.18 14.49 -35.08
C LYS A 316 6.90 15.74 -34.57
N THR A 317 6.90 15.91 -33.26
CA THR A 317 7.66 16.97 -32.58
C THR A 317 8.82 16.33 -31.84
N ASP A 318 10.05 16.62 -32.25
CA ASP A 318 11.23 15.99 -31.64
C ASP A 318 11.67 16.70 -30.35
N VAL A 319 11.43 18.01 -30.25
CA VAL A 319 11.85 18.83 -29.10
C VAL A 319 10.71 19.73 -28.62
N ILE A 320 10.47 19.73 -27.31
CA ILE A 320 9.50 20.61 -26.64
C ILE A 320 10.26 21.52 -25.67
N ASN A 321 10.00 22.83 -25.72
CA ASN A 321 10.53 23.76 -24.73
C ASN A 321 9.42 24.08 -23.72
N LEU A 322 9.55 23.56 -22.50
CA LEU A 322 8.56 23.75 -21.44
C LEU A 322 8.95 24.94 -20.54
N ALA A 323 7.98 25.76 -20.17
CA ALA A 323 8.10 26.78 -19.14
C ALA A 323 6.80 26.87 -18.35
N TYR A 324 6.88 27.16 -17.05
CA TYR A 324 5.71 27.40 -16.21
C TYR A 324 5.21 28.83 -16.40
N ARG A 325 3.89 28.98 -16.38
CA ARG A 325 3.19 30.26 -16.35
C ARG A 325 2.32 30.32 -15.10
N ALA A 326 2.09 31.52 -14.57
CA ALA A 326 1.05 31.71 -13.57
C ALA A 326 -0.32 31.39 -14.18
N MET A 327 -1.24 30.93 -13.33
CA MET A 327 -2.63 30.74 -13.75
C MET A 327 -3.25 32.08 -14.12
N ASP A 328 -4.01 32.11 -15.21
CA ASP A 328 -4.82 33.27 -15.56
C ASP A 328 -6.03 33.39 -14.62
N GLU A 329 -6.67 34.56 -14.57
CA GLU A 329 -7.84 34.81 -13.71
C GLU A 329 -8.99 33.82 -13.97
N THR A 330 -9.18 33.43 -15.22
CA THR A 330 -10.18 32.42 -15.61
C THR A 330 -9.82 31.04 -15.08
N GLU A 331 -8.55 30.62 -15.19
CA GLU A 331 -8.08 29.32 -14.71
C GLU A 331 -8.15 29.24 -13.18
N SER A 332 -7.84 30.34 -12.48
CA SER A 332 -8.03 30.41 -11.03
C SER A 332 -9.50 30.33 -10.62
N ALA A 333 -10.40 30.98 -11.36
CA ALA A 333 -11.84 30.94 -11.06
C ALA A 333 -12.45 29.57 -11.31
N GLU A 334 -12.04 28.87 -12.38
CA GLU A 334 -12.44 27.48 -12.64
C GLU A 334 -11.95 26.55 -11.52
N ARG A 335 -10.68 26.68 -11.12
CA ARG A 335 -10.13 25.91 -9.99
C ARG A 335 -10.90 26.18 -8.70
N ASP A 336 -11.21 27.44 -8.40
CA ASP A 336 -11.94 27.81 -7.19
C ASP A 336 -13.37 27.25 -7.21
N ASN A 337 -14.04 27.25 -8.38
CA ASN A 337 -15.36 26.64 -8.56
C ASN A 337 -15.33 25.12 -8.30
N ASP A 338 -14.36 24.41 -8.87
CA ASP A 338 -14.18 22.97 -8.61
C ASP A 338 -13.91 22.70 -7.11
N LEU A 339 -13.24 23.61 -6.41
CA LEU A 339 -13.02 23.52 -4.96
C LEU A 339 -14.26 23.87 -4.13
N GLU A 340 -15.15 24.72 -4.65
CA GLU A 340 -16.41 25.05 -3.99
C GLU A 340 -17.31 23.83 -3.86
N GLU A 341 -17.31 22.91 -4.84
CA GLU A 341 -18.01 21.62 -4.73
C GLU A 341 -17.63 20.86 -3.45
N LEU A 342 -16.36 20.95 -3.06
CA LEU A 342 -15.83 20.23 -1.91
C LEU A 342 -16.03 20.98 -0.58
N MET A 343 -15.87 22.29 -0.62
CA MET A 343 -15.79 23.13 0.58
C MET A 343 -17.13 23.72 1.01
N ASN A 344 -18.05 23.92 0.05
CA ASN A 344 -19.34 24.54 0.33
C ASN A 344 -20.40 23.45 0.59
N PRO A 345 -20.90 23.30 1.84
CA PRO A 345 -21.95 22.33 2.14
C PRO A 345 -23.28 22.67 1.46
N ASN A 346 -23.44 23.90 0.97
CA ASN A 346 -24.60 24.36 0.22
C ASN A 346 -24.28 24.52 -1.28
N TYR A 347 -23.28 23.81 -1.79
CA TYR A 347 -23.00 23.79 -3.22
C TYR A 347 -24.22 23.26 -3.98
N GLU A 348 -24.74 24.06 -4.89
CA GLU A 348 -25.74 23.63 -5.86
C GLU A 348 -25.00 23.41 -7.17
N PRO A 349 -25.04 22.18 -7.74
CA PRO A 349 -24.38 21.93 -9.01
C PRO A 349 -24.96 22.88 -10.06
N PRO A 350 -24.12 23.49 -10.92
CA PRO A 350 -24.63 24.29 -12.01
C PRO A 350 -25.61 23.44 -12.82
N GLU A 351 -26.78 24.00 -13.14
CA GLU A 351 -27.73 23.33 -14.03
C GLU A 351 -26.98 23.01 -15.33
N GLU A 352 -26.72 21.72 -15.58
CA GLU A 352 -26.18 21.30 -16.85
C GLU A 352 -27.15 21.80 -17.93
N GLU A 353 -26.74 22.80 -18.70
CA GLU A 353 -27.41 23.10 -19.96
C GLU A 353 -27.26 21.83 -20.79
N GLU A 354 -28.27 20.96 -20.77
CA GLU A 354 -28.38 19.83 -21.67
C GLU A 354 -28.24 20.39 -23.09
N GLU A 355 -27.04 20.32 -23.65
CA GLU A 355 -26.83 20.51 -25.08
C GLU A 355 -27.76 19.51 -25.75
N ALA A 356 -28.82 20.05 -26.35
CA ALA A 356 -29.89 19.30 -26.96
C ALA A 356 -29.30 18.21 -27.87
N ALA A 357 -29.34 16.97 -27.38
CA ALA A 357 -29.11 15.80 -28.22
C ALA A 357 -30.02 15.95 -29.46
N PRO A 358 -29.49 15.85 -30.69
CA PRO A 358 -30.32 16.04 -31.86
C PRO A 358 -31.44 15.00 -31.84
N MET A 359 -32.66 15.51 -31.66
CA MET A 359 -33.91 14.76 -31.77
C MET A 359 -33.88 13.99 -33.10
N VAL A 360 -33.67 12.67 -33.02
CA VAL A 360 -33.92 11.76 -34.12
C VAL A 360 -35.43 11.73 -34.30
N THR A 361 -35.94 12.54 -35.22
CA THR A 361 -37.34 12.48 -35.62
C THR A 361 -37.53 11.19 -36.41
N ASP A 362 -38.13 10.20 -35.76
CA ASP A 362 -38.69 9.01 -36.40
C ASP A 362 -39.86 9.46 -37.30
N THR A 363 -39.54 9.79 -38.56
CA THR A 363 -40.55 9.99 -39.59
C THR A 363 -41.02 8.61 -40.04
N GLN A 364 -42.08 8.11 -39.43
CA GLN A 364 -42.81 6.94 -39.93
C GLN A 364 -43.44 7.30 -41.29
N GLU A 365 -42.77 6.91 -42.37
CA GLU A 365 -43.29 6.95 -43.72
C GLU A 365 -44.28 5.78 -43.89
N THR A 366 -45.56 6.06 -43.68
CA THR A 366 -46.64 5.14 -44.00
C THR A 366 -46.87 5.14 -45.51
N THR A 367 -46.20 4.25 -46.23
CA THR A 367 -46.55 3.95 -47.63
C THR A 367 -47.84 3.13 -47.66
N ALA A 368 -48.98 3.83 -47.80
CA ALA A 368 -50.21 3.24 -48.28
C ALA A 368 -50.08 2.99 -49.80
N LEU A 369 -50.05 1.72 -50.19
CA LEU A 369 -50.23 1.28 -51.56
C LEU A 369 -51.71 1.37 -51.91
N ASP A 370 -52.12 2.47 -52.54
CA ASP A 370 -53.38 2.53 -53.26
C ASP A 370 -53.20 1.88 -54.64
N VAL A 371 -53.87 0.75 -54.79
CA VAL A 371 -54.23 0.14 -56.07
C VAL A 371 -55.47 0.87 -56.56
N ASP A 372 -55.39 1.56 -57.71
CA ASP A 372 -56.43 1.52 -58.75
C ASP A 372 -56.06 2.35 -60.00
N ASP A 373 -56.45 1.77 -61.14
CA ASP A 373 -56.39 2.16 -62.55
C ASP A 373 -56.35 3.66 -62.93
N PHE A 374 -55.51 4.01 -63.92
CA PHE A 374 -55.93 4.38 -65.31
C PHE A 374 -54.74 4.55 -66.26
#